data_AF-A0A1A0JWR3-F1
#
_entry.id   AF-A0A1A0JWR3-F1
#
_cell.length_a   1.000
_cell.length_b   1.000
_cell.length_c   1.000
_cell.angle_alpha   90.00
_cell.angle_beta   90.00
_cell.angle_gamma   90.00
#
_symmetry.space_group_name_H-M   'P 1'
#
loop_
_entity.id
_entity.type
_entity.pdbx_description
1 polymer ?
#
loop_
_entity_poly.entity_id
_entity_poly.type
_entity_poly.pdbx_seq_one_letter_code
_entity_poly.pdbx_strand_id
1 'polypeptide(L)'
;MTHFDDELTRQLADANPVRNPELNELERRRSEKHLQAILGDARAGLGSRAGSGFGAGRSNSGRWLLGAAAAAAVSAIALGTGLLPNLFNGQEATATAEEILATAGESSLHAADATDIAVTAQEYLERTDRLGEEFVSTAYEVSADGQVRTSTAQSNNAPAELQNADRNLSVDPVQLQATGADTESLRALADSLDDSTARGVLKLLLHPALSSAQQKVLYELMASLDGNDLAGVEQSTTGGDDEVVTVIRDVDQLSFSVIPATGQLVRVHGLVGPGITTEVSATAIVDCVHVTGLEGPEMISTACADNNYYVEDLEWENWGADTATATGTAWINNCDPLCADGEFATFPVRLTLDNREECGYNARIYSRMLLEYPENPDRNEEFSIGCAQPTEPAH
;
A
#
# COMPACT_ATOMS: atom_id res chain seq x y z
N MET A 1 -2.10 44.34 -6.67
CA MET A 1 -0.93 44.04 -5.81
C MET A 1 -1.29 44.49 -4.42
N THR A 2 -1.83 43.56 -3.65
CA THR A 2 -2.32 43.77 -2.28
C THR A 2 -1.13 43.73 -1.34
N HIS A 3 -1.01 44.76 -0.52
CA HIS A 3 0.12 45.00 0.40
C HIS A 3 0.39 43.83 1.38
N PHE A 4 -0.53 42.87 1.49
CA PHE A 4 -0.44 41.67 2.33
C PHE A 4 0.50 40.58 1.79
N ASP A 5 0.67 40.47 0.47
CA ASP A 5 1.54 39.43 -0.12
C ASP A 5 3.03 39.69 0.21
N ASP A 6 3.40 40.95 0.40
CA ASP A 6 4.80 41.38 0.54
C ASP A 6 5.29 41.31 1.99
N GLU A 7 4.40 41.32 2.98
CA GLU A 7 4.73 41.18 4.40
C GLU A 7 4.89 39.71 4.80
N LEU A 8 3.94 38.87 4.39
CA LEU A 8 3.95 37.44 4.68
C LEU A 8 5.12 36.74 3.97
N THR A 9 5.37 37.08 2.71
CA THR A 9 6.51 36.52 1.95
C THR A 9 7.85 36.91 2.58
N ARG A 10 7.94 38.11 3.14
CA ARG A 10 9.15 38.59 3.82
C ARG A 10 9.34 37.91 5.17
N GLN A 11 8.27 37.74 5.95
CA GLN A 11 8.32 36.98 7.20
C GLN A 11 8.69 35.51 6.98
N LEU A 12 8.19 34.89 5.89
CA LEU A 12 8.57 33.53 5.49
C LEU A 12 10.04 33.43 5.03
N ALA A 13 10.53 34.45 4.30
CA ALA A 13 11.92 34.51 3.89
C ALA A 13 12.87 34.75 5.07
N ASP A 14 12.49 35.59 6.03
CA ASP A 14 13.26 35.86 7.25
C ASP A 14 13.23 34.68 8.23
N ALA A 15 12.19 33.83 8.16
CA ALA A 15 12.09 32.57 8.90
C ALA A 15 12.88 31.42 8.24
N ASN A 16 13.36 31.59 7.00
CA ASN A 16 14.21 30.61 6.33
C ASN A 16 15.69 30.89 6.66
N PRO A 17 16.35 30.07 7.50
CA PRO A 17 17.73 30.31 7.92
C PRO A 17 18.75 30.15 6.78
N VAL A 18 18.34 29.56 5.66
CA VAL A 18 19.13 29.45 4.43
C VAL A 18 18.70 30.56 3.49
N ARG A 19 19.61 31.48 3.15
CA ARG A 19 19.36 32.41 2.04
C ARG A 19 19.11 31.59 0.79
N ASN A 20 17.95 31.78 0.15
CA ASN A 20 17.76 31.26 -1.19
C ASN A 20 18.95 31.67 -2.05
N PRO A 21 19.61 30.73 -2.75
CA PRO A 21 20.67 31.10 -3.68
C PRO A 21 20.10 32.11 -4.68
N GLU A 22 20.89 33.13 -5.02
CA GLU A 22 20.49 34.07 -6.08
C GLU A 22 20.33 33.28 -7.38
N LEU A 23 19.08 33.02 -7.75
CA LEU A 23 18.76 32.33 -8.99
C LEU A 23 19.33 33.12 -10.16
N ASN A 24 20.00 32.44 -11.08
CA ASN A 24 20.35 33.08 -12.33
C ASN A 24 19.08 33.41 -13.13
N GLU A 25 19.20 34.27 -14.14
CA GLU A 25 18.04 34.76 -14.91
C GLU A 25 17.22 33.62 -15.55
N LEU A 26 17.84 32.49 -15.89
CA LEU A 26 17.16 31.34 -16.47
C LEU A 26 16.35 30.58 -15.41
N GLU A 27 16.93 30.36 -14.25
CA GLU A 27 16.31 29.69 -13.10
C GLU A 27 15.15 30.52 -12.54
N ARG A 28 15.32 31.84 -12.41
CA ARG A 28 14.25 32.74 -11.97
C ARG A 28 13.05 32.66 -12.91
N ARG A 29 13.26 32.69 -14.22
CA ARG A 29 12.17 32.56 -15.21
C ARG A 29 11.48 31.19 -15.15
N ARG A 30 12.21 30.12 -14.87
CA ARG A 30 11.61 28.79 -14.67
C ARG A 30 10.76 28.75 -13.39
N SER A 31 11.29 29.27 -12.28
CA SER A 31 10.59 29.35 -11.00
C SER A 31 9.32 30.18 -11.09
N GLU A 32 9.38 31.37 -11.72
CA GLU A 32 8.22 32.24 -11.92
C GLU A 32 7.15 31.58 -12.80
N LYS A 33 7.56 30.86 -13.86
CA LYS A 33 6.63 30.12 -14.73
C LYS A 33 5.92 28.99 -13.95
N HIS A 34 6.64 28.31 -13.06
CA HIS A 34 6.08 27.23 -12.25
C HIS A 34 5.12 27.78 -11.19
N LEU A 35 5.49 28.87 -10.51
CA LEU A 35 4.63 29.55 -9.55
C LEU A 35 3.34 30.07 -10.20
N GLN A 36 3.42 30.60 -11.42
CA GLN A 36 2.22 31.03 -12.16
C GLN A 36 1.30 29.86 -12.56
N ALA A 37 1.84 28.68 -12.85
CA ALA A 37 1.04 27.49 -13.12
C ALA A 37 0.25 27.08 -11.86
N ILE A 38 0.92 27.00 -10.71
CA ILE A 38 0.31 26.66 -9.41
C ILE A 38 -0.77 27.68 -9.02
N LEU A 39 -0.50 28.98 -9.15
CA LEU A 39 -1.47 30.03 -8.83
C LEU A 39 -2.60 30.16 -9.86
N GLY A 40 -2.40 29.64 -11.07
CA GLY A 40 -3.45 29.50 -12.09
C GLY A 40 -4.45 28.42 -11.71
N ASP A 41 -3.95 27.25 -11.29
CA ASP A 41 -4.77 26.12 -10.85
C ASP A 41 -5.57 26.44 -9.57
N ALA A 42 -4.95 27.15 -8.61
CA ALA A 42 -5.64 27.60 -7.40
C ALA A 42 -6.81 28.57 -7.70
N ARG A 43 -6.69 29.41 -8.73
CA ARG A 43 -7.77 30.31 -9.17
C ARG A 43 -8.87 29.58 -9.96
N ALA A 44 -8.52 28.51 -10.68
CA ALA A 44 -9.50 27.65 -11.34
C ALA A 44 -10.36 26.87 -10.32
N GLY A 45 -9.76 26.43 -9.20
CA GLY A 45 -10.47 25.73 -8.12
C GLY A 45 -11.46 26.60 -7.32
N LEU A 46 -11.22 27.91 -7.22
CA LEU A 46 -12.07 28.84 -6.46
C LEU A 46 -13.32 29.33 -7.22
N GLY A 47 -13.44 29.03 -8.52
CA GLY A 47 -14.57 29.46 -9.36
C GLY A 47 -15.86 28.63 -9.24
N SER A 48 -15.81 27.46 -8.59
CA SER A 48 -16.87 26.44 -8.69
C SER A 48 -17.76 26.26 -7.46
N ARG A 49 -17.71 27.16 -6.46
CA ARG A 49 -18.64 27.13 -5.32
C ARG A 49 -19.50 28.38 -5.23
N ALA A 50 -20.60 28.37 -5.99
CA ALA A 50 -21.72 29.27 -5.78
C ALA A 50 -23.02 28.46 -5.58
N GLY A 51 -23.52 28.44 -4.35
CA GLY A 51 -24.95 28.35 -4.07
C GLY A 51 -25.49 27.01 -3.53
N SER A 52 -25.66 26.92 -2.20
CA SER A 52 -27.00 26.79 -1.59
C SER A 52 -26.96 26.73 -0.05
N GLY A 53 -27.63 27.71 0.56
CA GLY A 53 -28.60 27.51 1.65
C GLY A 53 -28.14 26.97 3.01
N PHE A 54 -27.93 27.90 3.94
CA PHE A 54 -27.93 27.67 5.39
C PHE A 54 -29.26 27.10 5.93
N GLY A 55 -29.17 26.14 6.84
CA GLY A 55 -30.25 25.73 7.75
C GLY A 55 -29.67 25.18 9.05
N ALA A 56 -29.83 25.93 10.14
CA ALA A 56 -29.29 25.65 11.46
C ALA A 56 -29.97 24.45 12.16
N GLY A 57 -29.18 23.60 12.83
CA GLY A 57 -29.66 22.47 13.63
C GLY A 57 -28.67 22.08 14.73
N ARG A 58 -29.03 22.47 15.96
CA ARG A 58 -28.52 22.09 17.30
C ARG A 58 -27.58 20.89 17.44
N SER A 59 -26.58 21.12 18.29
CA SER A 59 -25.69 20.18 18.97
C SER A 59 -26.38 18.96 19.59
N ASN A 60 -25.80 17.78 19.42
CA ASN A 60 -25.83 16.76 20.45
C ASN A 60 -24.57 15.89 20.40
N SER A 61 -23.90 15.79 21.54
CA SER A 61 -22.78 14.91 21.84
C SER A 61 -23.19 13.44 21.76
N GLY A 62 -22.47 12.62 21.00
CA GLY A 62 -22.73 11.18 20.88
C GLY A 62 -21.47 10.40 20.51
N ARG A 63 -21.11 9.48 21.41
CA ARG A 63 -20.03 8.48 21.32
C ARG A 63 -19.99 7.77 19.97
N TRP A 64 -18.82 7.67 19.36
CA TRP A 64 -18.58 6.83 18.18
C TRP A 64 -18.49 5.36 18.63
N LEU A 65 -19.44 4.57 18.17
CA LEU A 65 -19.38 3.11 18.16
C LEU A 65 -19.11 2.70 16.72
N LEU A 66 -18.05 1.91 16.55
CA LEU A 66 -17.70 1.19 15.34
C LEU A 66 -18.80 0.18 14.96
N GLY A 67 -18.94 -0.05 13.66
CA GLY A 67 -19.41 -1.33 13.12
C GLY A 67 -20.83 -1.35 12.53
N ALA A 68 -20.92 -1.24 11.21
CA ALA A 68 -21.89 -1.96 10.40
C ALA A 68 -21.37 -2.03 8.96
N ALA A 69 -20.58 -3.06 8.65
CA ALA A 69 -20.35 -3.48 7.27
C ALA A 69 -21.69 -3.93 6.69
N ALA A 70 -22.05 -3.39 5.52
CA ALA A 70 -23.17 -3.91 4.74
C ALA A 70 -22.71 -5.23 4.11
N ALA A 71 -23.07 -6.36 4.71
CA ALA A 71 -22.87 -7.66 4.11
C ALA A 71 -23.73 -7.76 2.83
N ALA A 72 -23.10 -7.71 1.66
CA ALA A 72 -23.70 -8.24 0.45
C ALA A 72 -23.81 -9.76 0.64
N ALA A 73 -25.03 -10.26 0.81
CA ALA A 73 -25.27 -11.68 1.00
C ALA A 73 -25.05 -12.43 -0.32
N VAL A 74 -23.79 -12.83 -0.60
CA VAL A 74 -23.49 -13.88 -1.57
C VAL A 74 -23.84 -15.20 -0.87
N SER A 75 -24.76 -15.98 -1.45
CA SER A 75 -25.21 -17.24 -0.85
C SER A 75 -24.25 -18.36 -1.24
N ALA A 76 -23.46 -18.83 -0.27
CA ALA A 76 -22.53 -19.95 -0.45
C ALA A 76 -23.26 -21.31 -0.53
N ILE A 77 -22.95 -22.12 -1.55
CA ILE A 77 -23.34 -23.55 -1.60
C ILE A 77 -22.14 -24.41 -1.22
N ALA A 78 -22.19 -24.98 -0.02
CA ALA A 78 -21.29 -26.07 0.38
C ALA A 78 -21.74 -27.38 -0.28
N LEU A 79 -21.04 -27.85 -1.30
CA LEU A 79 -21.30 -29.16 -1.91
C LEU A 79 -20.68 -30.29 -1.07
N GLY A 80 -21.40 -30.71 -0.03
CA GLY A 80 -21.18 -31.97 0.65
C GLY A 80 -21.83 -33.15 -0.10
N THR A 81 -21.02 -34.14 -0.45
CA THR A 81 -21.45 -35.40 -1.08
C THR A 81 -22.43 -36.19 -0.19
N GLY A 82 -23.66 -36.46 -0.65
CA GLY A 82 -24.54 -37.45 0.00
C GLY A 82 -26.04 -37.35 -0.29
N LEU A 83 -26.50 -38.03 -1.34
CA LEU A 83 -27.83 -38.65 -1.54
C LEU A 83 -29.05 -38.10 -0.76
N LEU A 84 -29.83 -37.19 -1.38
CA LEU A 84 -31.29 -37.07 -1.15
C LEU A 84 -31.98 -36.64 -2.46
N PRO A 85 -33.01 -37.35 -2.96
CA PRO A 85 -33.72 -36.96 -4.17
C PRO A 85 -34.88 -36.00 -3.84
N ASN A 86 -34.99 -34.95 -4.66
CA ASN A 86 -36.16 -34.09 -4.86
C ASN A 86 -36.71 -33.38 -3.61
N LEU A 87 -36.25 -32.15 -3.32
CA LEU A 87 -37.06 -31.17 -2.59
C LEU A 87 -36.55 -29.71 -2.63
N PHE A 88 -35.96 -29.18 -3.72
CA PHE A 88 -35.79 -27.72 -3.85
C PHE A 88 -35.99 -27.25 -5.29
N ASN A 89 -37.20 -26.77 -5.58
CA ASN A 89 -37.46 -25.85 -6.68
C ASN A 89 -37.31 -24.44 -6.09
N GLY A 90 -36.08 -23.94 -6.08
CA GLY A 90 -35.74 -22.57 -5.74
C GLY A 90 -34.52 -22.23 -6.56
N GLN A 91 -34.68 -21.40 -7.60
CA GLN A 91 -33.53 -20.74 -8.21
C GLN A 91 -33.04 -19.74 -7.16
N GLU A 92 -32.13 -20.17 -6.29
CA GLU A 92 -31.23 -19.23 -5.64
C GLU A 92 -30.40 -18.59 -6.76
N ALA A 93 -30.51 -17.27 -6.89
CA ALA A 93 -29.73 -16.53 -7.86
C ALA A 93 -28.26 -16.56 -7.41
N THR A 94 -27.50 -17.50 -7.95
CA THR A 94 -26.03 -17.49 -7.83
C THR A 94 -25.54 -16.28 -8.61
N ALA A 95 -24.87 -15.34 -7.93
CA ALA A 95 -24.28 -14.18 -8.58
C ALA A 95 -23.36 -14.63 -9.73
N THR A 96 -23.32 -13.88 -10.83
CA THR A 96 -22.38 -14.18 -11.93
C THR A 96 -20.96 -13.73 -11.57
N ALA A 97 -19.95 -14.20 -12.32
CA ALA A 97 -18.57 -13.75 -12.10
C ALA A 97 -18.45 -12.23 -12.27
N GLU A 98 -19.16 -11.66 -13.23
CA GLU A 98 -19.19 -10.21 -13.50
C GLU A 98 -19.80 -9.44 -12.33
N GLU A 99 -20.87 -9.95 -11.72
CA GLU A 99 -21.50 -9.32 -10.54
C GLU A 99 -20.56 -9.35 -9.32
N ILE A 100 -19.82 -10.45 -9.13
CA ILE A 100 -18.81 -10.57 -8.08
C ILE A 100 -17.66 -9.58 -8.30
N LEU A 101 -17.15 -9.47 -9.52
CA LEU A 101 -16.08 -8.53 -9.85
C LEU A 101 -16.53 -7.08 -9.71
N ALA A 102 -17.75 -6.75 -10.13
CA ALA A 102 -18.32 -5.43 -9.91
C ALA A 102 -18.46 -5.11 -8.41
N THR A 103 -18.85 -6.10 -7.59
CA THR A 103 -18.91 -5.95 -6.13
C THR A 103 -17.53 -5.71 -5.54
N ALA A 104 -16.53 -6.50 -5.94
CA ALA A 104 -15.14 -6.33 -5.52
C ALA A 104 -14.61 -4.92 -5.86
N GLY A 105 -14.92 -4.41 -7.06
CA GLY A 105 -14.55 -3.06 -7.48
C GLY A 105 -15.27 -1.95 -6.70
N GLU A 106 -16.55 -2.11 -6.36
CA GLU A 106 -17.24 -1.12 -5.53
C GLU A 106 -16.73 -1.14 -4.08
N SER A 107 -16.45 -2.33 -3.55
CA SER A 107 -15.87 -2.51 -2.23
C SER A 107 -14.46 -1.92 -2.12
N SER A 108 -13.64 -1.97 -3.17
CA SER A 108 -12.28 -1.44 -3.13
C SER A 108 -12.23 0.07 -2.84
N LEU A 109 -13.28 0.83 -3.16
CA LEU A 109 -13.37 2.25 -2.81
C LEU A 109 -13.42 2.54 -1.30
N HIS A 110 -13.62 1.51 -0.48
CA HIS A 110 -13.61 1.65 0.98
C HIS A 110 -12.21 1.46 1.57
N ALA A 111 -11.25 0.95 0.78
CA ALA A 111 -9.85 0.92 1.16
C ALA A 111 -9.31 2.36 1.17
N ALA A 112 -8.49 2.68 2.17
CA ALA A 112 -7.74 3.94 2.17
C ALA A 112 -6.60 3.85 1.15
N ASP A 113 -6.27 4.99 0.53
CA ASP A 113 -5.04 5.15 -0.24
C ASP A 113 -3.96 5.73 0.69
N ALA A 114 -2.69 5.29 0.59
CA ALA A 114 -1.63 5.80 1.47
C ALA A 114 -1.53 7.33 1.47
N THR A 115 -1.69 7.96 0.30
CA THR A 115 -1.65 9.41 0.15
C THR A 115 -2.75 10.15 0.91
N ASP A 116 -3.86 9.48 1.22
CA ASP A 116 -4.97 10.04 1.99
C ASP A 116 -4.74 9.91 3.51
N ILE A 117 -3.87 8.99 3.94
CA ILE A 117 -3.54 8.79 5.36
C ILE A 117 -2.47 9.79 5.81
N ALA A 118 -1.33 9.81 5.11
CA ALA A 118 -0.22 10.72 5.38
C ALA A 118 0.70 10.83 4.17
N VAL A 119 1.34 11.99 3.98
CA VAL A 119 2.36 12.18 2.93
C VAL A 119 3.60 11.31 3.12
N THR A 120 3.78 10.78 4.33
CA THR A 120 4.87 9.89 4.72
C THR A 120 4.48 8.42 4.70
N ALA A 121 3.20 8.10 4.50
CA ALA A 121 2.73 6.73 4.44
C ALA A 121 3.29 6.01 3.21
N GLN A 122 3.49 4.71 3.34
CA GLN A 122 4.02 3.85 2.29
C GLN A 122 3.10 2.65 2.09
N GLU A 123 2.96 2.23 0.84
CA GLU A 123 2.21 1.03 0.47
C GLU A 123 3.10 -0.19 0.58
N TYR A 124 2.63 -1.24 1.25
CA TYR A 124 3.33 -2.51 1.42
C TYR A 124 2.53 -3.65 0.80
N LEU A 125 3.20 -4.47 -0.01
CA LEU A 125 2.65 -5.71 -0.57
C LEU A 125 3.67 -6.84 -0.44
N GLU A 126 3.26 -7.93 0.19
CA GLU A 126 3.98 -9.19 0.18
C GLU A 126 3.26 -10.20 -0.70
N ARG A 127 4.01 -10.79 -1.63
CA ARG A 127 3.51 -11.78 -2.58
C ARG A 127 4.42 -12.99 -2.61
N THR A 128 3.84 -14.18 -2.71
CA THR A 128 4.58 -15.43 -2.84
C THR A 128 4.19 -16.14 -4.14
N ASP A 129 5.15 -16.36 -5.02
CA ASP A 129 5.02 -17.12 -6.26
C ASP A 129 5.50 -18.55 -6.04
N ARG A 130 4.64 -19.55 -6.26
CA ARG A 130 4.92 -20.98 -6.00
C ARG A 130 4.82 -21.86 -7.23
N LEU A 131 5.73 -22.82 -7.34
CA LEU A 131 5.68 -23.92 -8.31
C LEU A 131 5.97 -25.24 -7.58
N GLY A 132 4.92 -25.99 -7.26
CA GLY A 132 5.02 -27.14 -6.36
C GLY A 132 5.37 -26.70 -4.94
N GLU A 133 6.42 -27.28 -4.36
CA GLU A 133 6.90 -26.94 -3.01
C GLU A 133 7.91 -25.78 -3.00
N GLU A 134 8.42 -25.39 -4.18
CA GLU A 134 9.40 -24.31 -4.32
C GLU A 134 8.69 -22.95 -4.41
N PHE A 135 9.32 -21.90 -3.86
CA PHE A 135 8.72 -20.58 -3.77
C PHE A 135 9.73 -19.44 -3.92
N VAL A 136 9.22 -18.29 -4.33
CA VAL A 136 9.86 -16.98 -4.22
C VAL A 136 8.85 -16.02 -3.60
N SER A 137 9.18 -15.46 -2.45
CA SER A 137 8.43 -14.40 -1.80
C SER A 137 9.11 -13.06 -2.09
N THR A 138 8.32 -12.06 -2.46
CA THR A 138 8.76 -10.70 -2.73
C THR A 138 7.90 -9.74 -1.93
N ALA A 139 8.54 -8.90 -1.12
CA ALA A 139 7.89 -7.79 -0.44
C ALA A 139 8.28 -6.47 -1.14
N TYR A 140 7.27 -5.70 -1.51
CA TYR A 140 7.36 -4.39 -2.11
C TYR A 140 6.94 -3.34 -1.10
N GLU A 141 7.66 -2.23 -1.12
CA GLU A 141 7.30 -1.04 -0.37
C GLU A 141 7.43 0.16 -1.31
N VAL A 142 6.37 0.96 -1.38
CA VAL A 142 6.32 2.12 -2.26
C VAL A 142 6.01 3.36 -1.44
N SER A 143 6.92 4.32 -1.46
CA SER A 143 6.75 5.62 -0.83
C SER A 143 5.85 6.54 -1.66
N ALA A 144 5.34 7.60 -1.04
CA ALA A 144 4.47 8.58 -1.71
C ALA A 144 5.13 9.29 -2.91
N ASP A 145 6.47 9.40 -2.96
CA ASP A 145 7.22 9.93 -4.10
C ASP A 145 7.57 8.87 -5.15
N GLY A 146 7.10 7.64 -4.98
CA GLY A 146 7.23 6.54 -5.93
C GLY A 146 8.54 5.77 -5.84
N GLN A 147 9.37 5.96 -4.81
CA GLN A 147 10.52 5.09 -4.58
C GLN A 147 10.06 3.69 -4.21
N VAL A 148 10.72 2.69 -4.77
CA VAL A 148 10.40 1.28 -4.54
C VAL A 148 11.54 0.63 -3.77
N ARG A 149 11.21 0.06 -2.61
CA ARG A 149 12.09 -0.86 -1.88
C ARG A 149 11.58 -2.28 -2.06
N THR A 150 12.49 -3.22 -2.30
CA THR A 150 12.12 -4.62 -2.54
C THR A 150 13.02 -5.54 -1.71
N SER A 151 12.41 -6.54 -1.07
CA SER A 151 13.13 -7.64 -0.43
C SER A 151 12.58 -8.98 -0.92
N THR A 152 13.45 -9.98 -1.05
CA THR A 152 13.07 -11.29 -1.57
C THR A 152 13.61 -12.41 -0.68
N ALA A 153 12.79 -13.43 -0.46
CA ALA A 153 13.20 -14.70 0.14
C ALA A 153 12.78 -15.83 -0.80
N GLN A 154 13.54 -16.92 -0.87
CA GLN A 154 13.24 -18.01 -1.79
C GLN A 154 13.66 -19.37 -1.22
N SER A 155 13.03 -20.42 -1.71
CA SER A 155 13.45 -21.78 -1.39
C SER A 155 14.84 -22.09 -1.99
N ASN A 156 15.57 -23.01 -1.36
CA ASN A 156 16.94 -23.35 -1.75
C ASN A 156 17.05 -23.87 -3.20
N ASN A 157 15.99 -24.48 -3.73
CA ASN A 157 15.98 -25.05 -5.08
C ASN A 157 14.96 -24.36 -5.99
N ALA A 158 14.66 -23.08 -5.75
CA ALA A 158 13.74 -22.31 -6.57
C ALA A 158 14.13 -22.41 -8.06
N PRO A 159 13.25 -22.92 -8.94
CA PRO A 159 13.56 -23.11 -10.35
C PRO A 159 13.69 -21.76 -11.09
N ALA A 160 14.35 -21.76 -12.24
CA ALA A 160 14.63 -20.53 -13.00
C ALA A 160 13.35 -19.78 -13.40
N GLU A 161 12.25 -20.51 -13.60
CA GLU A 161 10.92 -19.98 -13.89
C GLU A 161 10.40 -19.08 -12.77
N LEU A 162 10.61 -19.43 -11.49
CA LEU A 162 10.29 -18.56 -10.36
C LEU A 162 11.33 -17.46 -10.16
N GLN A 163 12.59 -17.71 -10.54
CA GLN A 163 13.63 -16.67 -10.44
C GLN A 163 13.44 -15.54 -11.44
N ASN A 164 12.92 -15.87 -12.62
CA ASN A 164 12.64 -14.93 -13.69
C ASN A 164 11.19 -14.41 -13.70
N ALA A 165 10.32 -14.93 -12.82
CA ALA A 165 9.00 -14.35 -12.59
C ALA A 165 9.17 -12.87 -12.25
N ASP A 166 8.31 -12.01 -12.78
CA ASP A 166 8.48 -10.56 -12.70
C ASP A 166 8.58 -10.08 -11.23
N ARG A 167 9.83 -9.83 -10.81
CA ARG A 167 10.19 -9.39 -9.45
C ARG A 167 10.22 -7.88 -9.34
N ASN A 168 10.34 -7.18 -10.46
CA ASN A 168 10.31 -5.73 -10.50
C ASN A 168 8.87 -5.28 -10.75
N LEU A 169 8.51 -4.11 -10.26
CA LEU A 169 7.25 -3.51 -10.69
C LEU A 169 7.41 -3.14 -12.17
N SER A 170 6.69 -3.87 -13.05
CA SER A 170 6.72 -3.61 -14.50
C SER A 170 6.23 -2.22 -14.89
N VAL A 171 5.48 -1.56 -14.00
CA VAL A 171 5.05 -0.17 -14.14
C VAL A 171 5.72 0.64 -13.05
N ASP A 172 6.24 1.81 -13.40
CA ASP A 172 6.73 2.76 -12.40
C ASP A 172 5.56 3.35 -11.58
N PRO A 173 5.65 3.46 -10.24
CA PRO A 173 4.57 3.98 -9.42
C PRO A 173 4.08 5.37 -9.82
N VAL A 174 5.00 6.29 -10.18
CA VAL A 174 4.64 7.66 -10.58
C VAL A 174 3.91 7.63 -11.92
N GLN A 175 4.36 6.79 -12.85
CA GLN A 175 3.64 6.55 -14.11
C GLN A 175 2.23 5.99 -13.88
N LEU A 176 2.08 5.00 -12.97
CA LEU A 176 0.78 4.41 -12.66
C LEU A 176 -0.17 5.47 -12.09
N GLN A 177 0.27 6.27 -11.13
CA GLN A 177 -0.53 7.36 -10.56
C GLN A 177 -0.92 8.39 -11.63
N ALA A 178 0.02 8.77 -12.50
CA ALA A 178 -0.22 9.72 -13.59
C ALA A 178 -1.19 9.19 -14.66
N THR A 179 -1.36 7.88 -14.77
CA THR A 179 -2.33 7.24 -15.68
C THR A 179 -3.77 7.59 -15.29
N GLY A 180 -4.03 7.84 -14.00
CA GLY A 180 -5.37 8.13 -13.50
C GLY A 180 -6.29 6.90 -13.51
N ALA A 181 -7.57 7.12 -13.22
CA ALA A 181 -8.60 6.08 -13.09
C ALA A 181 -9.61 6.11 -14.25
N ASP A 182 -9.13 6.22 -15.49
CA ASP A 182 -9.98 6.08 -16.68
C ASP A 182 -9.79 4.71 -17.35
N THR A 183 -10.88 4.14 -17.85
CA THR A 183 -10.91 2.77 -18.37
C THR A 183 -10.03 2.59 -19.62
N GLU A 184 -9.93 3.61 -20.48
CA GLU A 184 -9.17 3.49 -21.73
C GLU A 184 -7.66 3.50 -21.47
N SER A 185 -7.18 4.42 -20.63
CA SER A 185 -5.77 4.49 -20.24
C SER A 185 -5.35 3.28 -19.43
N LEU A 186 -6.17 2.83 -18.46
CA LEU A 186 -5.85 1.63 -17.67
C LEU A 186 -5.89 0.35 -18.52
N ARG A 187 -6.81 0.24 -19.50
CA ARG A 187 -6.78 -0.86 -20.47
C ARG A 187 -5.52 -0.81 -21.32
N ALA A 188 -5.17 0.35 -21.87
CA ALA A 188 -3.96 0.50 -22.68
C ALA A 188 -2.69 0.15 -21.89
N LEU A 189 -2.63 0.53 -20.62
CA LEU A 189 -1.56 0.14 -19.72
C LEU A 189 -1.54 -1.37 -19.49
N ALA A 190 -2.67 -1.99 -19.18
CA ALA A 190 -2.79 -3.45 -19.02
C ALA A 190 -2.34 -4.22 -20.28
N ASP A 191 -2.79 -3.79 -21.46
CA ASP A 191 -2.42 -4.38 -22.75
C ASP A 191 -0.92 -4.24 -23.07
N SER A 192 -0.22 -3.27 -22.47
CA SER A 192 1.23 -3.11 -22.61
C SER A 192 2.04 -4.09 -21.76
N LEU A 193 1.42 -4.68 -20.73
CA LEU A 193 2.08 -5.56 -19.75
C LEU A 193 2.00 -7.03 -20.10
N ASP A 194 1.06 -7.42 -20.96
CA ASP A 194 0.86 -8.81 -21.36
C ASP A 194 0.03 -8.90 -22.65
N ASP A 195 0.21 -9.99 -23.39
CA ASP A 195 -0.60 -10.28 -24.58
C ASP A 195 -2.08 -10.54 -24.23
N SER A 196 -2.37 -10.93 -22.98
CA SER A 196 -3.72 -11.01 -22.43
C SER A 196 -4.06 -9.76 -21.61
N THR A 197 -5.07 -9.01 -22.03
CA THR A 197 -5.62 -7.88 -21.25
C THR A 197 -5.97 -8.29 -19.83
N ALA A 198 -6.58 -9.48 -19.63
CA ALA A 198 -6.94 -9.97 -18.32
C ALA A 198 -5.71 -10.19 -17.42
N ARG A 199 -4.64 -10.79 -17.97
CA ARG A 199 -3.39 -10.97 -17.22
C ARG A 199 -2.73 -9.62 -16.90
N GLY A 200 -2.74 -8.67 -17.84
CA GLY A 200 -2.29 -7.30 -17.60
C GLY A 200 -3.05 -6.60 -16.47
N VAL A 201 -4.37 -6.73 -16.45
CA VAL A 201 -5.23 -6.21 -15.37
C VAL A 201 -4.85 -6.82 -14.02
N LEU A 202 -4.64 -8.14 -13.94
CA LEU A 202 -4.25 -8.81 -12.70
C LEU A 202 -2.85 -8.38 -12.23
N LYS A 203 -1.91 -8.10 -13.15
CA LYS A 203 -0.60 -7.53 -12.80
C LYS A 203 -0.75 -6.13 -12.18
N LEU A 204 -1.63 -5.29 -12.73
CA LEU A 204 -1.92 -3.97 -12.17
C LEU A 204 -2.64 -4.05 -10.82
N LEU A 205 -3.58 -4.98 -10.64
CA LEU A 205 -4.26 -5.24 -9.36
C LEU A 205 -3.30 -5.69 -8.24
N LEU A 206 -2.13 -6.21 -8.60
CA LEU A 206 -1.05 -6.58 -7.68
C LEU A 206 0.06 -5.53 -7.63
N HIS A 207 -0.21 -4.30 -8.08
CA HIS A 207 0.73 -3.21 -7.99
C HIS A 207 0.50 -2.44 -6.68
N PRO A 208 1.48 -2.33 -5.77
CA PRO A 208 1.30 -1.71 -4.46
C PRO A 208 0.88 -0.23 -4.52
N ALA A 209 1.29 0.50 -5.56
CA ALA A 209 0.92 1.92 -5.74
C ALA A 209 -0.44 2.15 -6.43
N LEU A 210 -1.26 1.11 -6.58
CA LEU A 210 -2.57 1.20 -7.23
C LEU A 210 -3.58 1.87 -6.29
N SER A 211 -4.23 2.94 -6.74
CA SER A 211 -5.27 3.56 -5.92
C SER A 211 -6.59 2.78 -5.92
N SER A 212 -7.38 2.96 -4.88
CA SER A 212 -8.74 2.43 -4.72
C SER A 212 -9.64 2.69 -5.94
N ALA A 213 -9.53 3.89 -6.53
CA ALA A 213 -10.26 4.29 -7.73
C ALA A 213 -9.78 3.56 -8.98
N GLN A 214 -8.46 3.36 -9.14
CA GLN A 214 -7.92 2.58 -10.25
C GLN A 214 -8.29 1.10 -10.11
N GLN A 215 -8.23 0.56 -8.89
CA GLN A 215 -8.62 -0.82 -8.57
C GLN A 215 -10.08 -1.09 -8.96
N LYS A 216 -11.00 -0.18 -8.64
CA LYS A 216 -12.41 -0.28 -9.08
C LYS A 216 -12.51 -0.40 -10.60
N VAL A 217 -11.85 0.50 -11.32
CA VAL A 217 -11.91 0.54 -12.80
C VAL A 217 -11.28 -0.71 -13.41
N LEU A 218 -10.22 -1.25 -12.82
CA LEU A 218 -9.60 -2.51 -13.25
C LEU A 218 -10.52 -3.72 -13.03
N TYR A 219 -11.28 -3.76 -11.93
CA TYR A 219 -12.30 -4.78 -11.72
C TYR A 219 -13.47 -4.66 -12.69
N GLU A 220 -13.97 -3.45 -12.95
CA GLU A 220 -14.99 -3.20 -13.97
C GLU A 220 -14.51 -3.59 -15.36
N LEU A 221 -13.24 -3.30 -15.68
CA LEU A 221 -12.59 -3.71 -16.90
C LEU A 221 -12.54 -5.25 -16.99
N MET A 222 -12.09 -5.96 -15.96
CA MET A 222 -12.07 -7.42 -15.90
C MET A 222 -13.48 -8.01 -16.08
N ALA A 223 -14.49 -7.45 -15.42
CA ALA A 223 -15.89 -7.86 -15.53
C ALA A 223 -16.44 -7.66 -16.94
N SER A 224 -15.93 -6.68 -17.70
CA SER A 224 -16.33 -6.43 -19.09
C SER A 224 -15.69 -7.37 -20.10
N LEU A 225 -14.67 -8.14 -19.72
CA LEU A 225 -14.02 -9.11 -20.61
C LEU A 225 -14.83 -10.40 -20.66
N ASP A 226 -14.97 -10.96 -21.86
CA ASP A 226 -15.56 -12.29 -22.02
C ASP A 226 -14.72 -13.37 -21.32
N GLY A 227 -15.36 -14.48 -20.95
CA GLY A 227 -14.69 -15.68 -20.44
C GLY A 227 -14.43 -15.70 -18.93
N ASN A 228 -15.23 -14.98 -18.13
CA ASN A 228 -15.24 -15.10 -16.68
C ASN A 228 -16.24 -16.18 -16.25
N ASP A 229 -15.76 -17.28 -15.67
CA ASP A 229 -16.59 -18.35 -15.11
C ASP A 229 -16.33 -18.52 -13.61
N LEU A 230 -17.37 -18.80 -12.82
CA LEU A 230 -17.20 -19.05 -11.38
C LEU A 230 -16.79 -20.50 -11.11
N ALA A 231 -15.70 -20.67 -10.35
CA ALA A 231 -15.17 -21.98 -9.98
C ALA A 231 -15.70 -22.48 -8.63
N GLY A 232 -15.91 -21.57 -7.67
CA GLY A 232 -16.26 -21.93 -6.31
C GLY A 232 -16.14 -20.77 -5.32
N VAL A 233 -16.74 -21.02 -4.17
CA VAL A 233 -16.81 -20.15 -3.00
C VAL A 233 -16.12 -20.87 -1.86
N GLU A 234 -15.09 -20.27 -1.28
CA GLU A 234 -14.36 -20.78 -0.12
C GLU A 234 -14.47 -19.79 1.03
N GLN A 235 -14.45 -20.28 2.27
CA GLN A 235 -14.26 -19.38 3.41
C GLN A 235 -12.81 -18.93 3.48
N SER A 236 -12.58 -17.65 3.78
CA SER A 236 -11.23 -17.15 3.99
C SER A 236 -10.51 -17.96 5.07
N THR A 237 -9.26 -18.34 4.80
CA THR A 237 -8.40 -19.07 5.74
C THR A 237 -7.90 -18.20 6.90
N THR A 238 -8.24 -16.90 6.92
CA THR A 238 -7.69 -15.90 7.84
C THR A 238 -8.53 -15.68 9.11
N GLY A 239 -9.52 -16.53 9.37
CA GLY A 239 -10.32 -16.48 10.60
C GLY A 239 -11.41 -15.39 10.63
N GLY A 240 -11.66 -14.73 9.49
CA GLY A 240 -12.82 -13.87 9.26
C GLY A 240 -13.97 -14.62 8.56
N ASP A 241 -15.17 -14.05 8.62
CA ASP A 241 -16.36 -14.56 7.91
C ASP A 241 -16.33 -14.24 6.40
N ASP A 242 -15.23 -13.69 5.89
CA ASP A 242 -15.11 -13.22 4.52
C ASP A 242 -15.03 -14.38 3.52
N GLU A 243 -15.80 -14.23 2.45
CA GLU A 243 -15.89 -15.19 1.37
C GLU A 243 -14.79 -14.95 0.32
N VAL A 244 -14.08 -16.01 -0.06
CA VAL A 244 -13.11 -16.00 -1.17
C VAL A 244 -13.79 -16.62 -2.38
N VAL A 245 -13.90 -15.84 -3.46
CA VAL A 245 -14.55 -16.28 -4.71
C VAL A 245 -13.51 -16.43 -5.79
N THR A 246 -13.53 -17.58 -6.48
CA THR A 246 -12.58 -17.88 -7.56
C THR A 246 -13.25 -17.74 -8.93
N VAL A 247 -12.64 -16.92 -9.79
CA VAL A 247 -12.96 -16.77 -11.20
C VAL A 247 -11.96 -17.55 -12.03
N ILE A 248 -12.45 -18.40 -12.94
CA ILE A 248 -11.66 -19.10 -13.96
C ILE A 248 -11.80 -18.33 -15.27
N ARG A 249 -10.67 -18.20 -15.98
CA ARG A 249 -10.60 -17.68 -17.34
C ARG A 249 -9.84 -18.67 -18.21
N ASP A 250 -10.54 -19.69 -18.70
CA ASP A 250 -9.95 -20.74 -19.54
C ASP A 250 -9.33 -20.17 -20.83
N VAL A 251 -9.93 -19.10 -21.37
CA VAL A 251 -9.43 -18.39 -22.56
C VAL A 251 -8.03 -17.79 -22.36
N ASP A 252 -7.68 -17.47 -21.12
CA ASP A 252 -6.41 -16.87 -20.73
C ASP A 252 -5.47 -17.88 -20.03
N GLN A 253 -5.94 -19.11 -19.79
CA GLN A 253 -5.26 -20.14 -18.99
C GLN A 253 -4.88 -19.65 -17.59
N LEU A 254 -5.79 -18.91 -16.95
CA LEU A 254 -5.59 -18.41 -15.59
C LEU A 254 -6.85 -18.56 -14.74
N SER A 255 -6.68 -18.53 -13.43
CA SER A 255 -7.77 -18.34 -12.47
C SER A 255 -7.29 -17.42 -11.38
N PHE A 256 -8.22 -16.73 -10.72
CA PHE A 256 -7.89 -15.82 -9.66
C PHE A 256 -8.98 -15.78 -8.60
N SER A 257 -8.57 -15.52 -7.37
CA SER A 257 -9.45 -15.50 -6.20
C SER A 257 -9.45 -14.11 -5.59
N VAL A 258 -10.63 -13.60 -5.30
CA VAL A 258 -10.85 -12.28 -4.69
C VAL A 258 -11.67 -12.41 -3.41
N ILE A 259 -11.50 -11.48 -2.49
CA ILE A 259 -12.44 -11.24 -1.39
C ILE A 259 -13.40 -10.13 -1.84
N PRO A 260 -14.64 -10.44 -2.24
CA PRO A 260 -15.53 -9.43 -2.81
C PRO A 260 -15.84 -8.30 -1.83
N ALA A 261 -15.88 -8.59 -0.53
CA ALA A 261 -16.18 -7.61 0.51
C ALA A 261 -15.16 -6.46 0.60
N THR A 262 -13.91 -6.70 0.21
CA THR A 262 -12.80 -5.72 0.30
C THR A 262 -12.21 -5.34 -1.06
N GLY A 263 -12.48 -6.14 -2.10
CA GLY A 263 -11.78 -6.03 -3.37
C GLY A 263 -10.35 -6.61 -3.35
N GLN A 264 -9.92 -7.25 -2.27
CA GLN A 264 -8.58 -7.83 -2.18
C GLN A 264 -8.43 -9.02 -3.15
N LEU A 265 -7.47 -8.93 -4.05
CA LEU A 265 -7.00 -10.07 -4.84
C LEU A 265 -6.09 -10.92 -3.95
N VAL A 266 -6.43 -12.20 -3.74
CA VAL A 266 -5.68 -13.06 -2.79
C VAL A 266 -4.81 -14.09 -3.48
N ARG A 267 -5.20 -14.53 -4.68
CA ARG A 267 -4.49 -15.58 -5.43
C ARG A 267 -4.69 -15.41 -6.93
N VAL A 268 -3.66 -15.72 -7.70
CA VAL A 268 -3.73 -15.87 -9.16
C VAL A 268 -2.92 -17.09 -9.60
N HIS A 269 -3.52 -17.99 -10.35
CA HIS A 269 -2.84 -19.08 -11.03
C HIS A 269 -2.54 -18.68 -12.48
N GLY A 270 -1.31 -18.89 -12.95
CA GLY A 270 -0.94 -18.59 -14.34
C GLY A 270 -0.63 -17.12 -14.61
N LEU A 271 -0.39 -16.30 -13.57
CA LEU A 271 -0.06 -14.88 -13.71
C LEU A 271 1.31 -14.66 -14.34
N VAL A 272 2.34 -15.27 -13.77
CA VAL A 272 3.74 -15.05 -14.14
C VAL A 272 4.33 -16.24 -14.93
N GLY A 273 3.57 -17.32 -15.05
CA GLY A 273 3.92 -18.47 -15.88
C GLY A 273 3.01 -19.68 -15.64
N PRO A 274 3.06 -20.68 -16.54
CA PRO A 274 2.22 -21.87 -16.43
C PRO A 274 2.47 -22.65 -15.13
N GLY A 275 1.39 -23.00 -14.42
CA GLY A 275 1.47 -23.77 -13.17
C GLY A 275 2.00 -22.99 -11.96
N ILE A 276 2.36 -21.72 -12.12
CA ILE A 276 2.78 -20.86 -11.02
C ILE A 276 1.54 -20.27 -10.34
N THR A 277 1.51 -20.34 -9.01
CA THR A 277 0.49 -19.71 -8.18
C THR A 277 1.09 -18.52 -7.46
N THR A 278 0.56 -17.34 -7.74
CA THR A 278 0.86 -16.09 -7.08
C THR A 278 -0.13 -15.88 -5.94
N GLU A 279 0.34 -15.79 -4.70
CA GLU A 279 -0.49 -15.54 -3.52
C GLU A 279 -0.12 -14.21 -2.87
N VAL A 280 -1.13 -13.40 -2.56
CA VAL A 280 -0.93 -12.19 -1.74
C VAL A 280 -0.86 -12.63 -0.29
N SER A 281 0.34 -12.54 0.28
CA SER A 281 0.63 -12.96 1.65
C SER A 281 0.25 -11.87 2.64
N ALA A 282 0.50 -10.61 2.31
CA ALA A 282 0.08 -9.46 3.10
C ALA A 282 -0.04 -8.18 2.27
N THR A 283 -0.92 -7.26 2.68
CA THR A 283 -0.95 -5.86 2.23
C THR A 283 -1.15 -4.93 3.42
N ALA A 284 -0.50 -3.77 3.41
CA ALA A 284 -0.66 -2.77 4.47
C ALA A 284 -0.30 -1.38 3.97
N ILE A 285 -0.80 -0.37 4.67
CA ILE A 285 -0.26 0.98 4.63
C ILE A 285 0.54 1.19 5.92
N VAL A 286 1.84 1.41 5.77
CA VAL A 286 2.78 1.59 6.88
C VAL A 286 3.22 3.04 6.99
N ASP A 287 3.56 3.48 8.20
CA ASP A 287 4.11 4.83 8.40
C ASP A 287 5.54 4.91 7.82
N CYS A 288 6.14 6.10 7.78
CA CYS A 288 7.53 6.24 7.34
C CYS A 288 8.55 5.65 8.29
N VAL A 289 8.23 5.57 9.60
CA VAL A 289 9.04 4.85 10.58
C VAL A 289 8.35 3.55 10.89
N HIS A 290 8.78 2.50 10.20
CA HIS A 290 8.24 1.16 10.29
C HIS A 290 9.37 0.14 10.09
N VAL A 291 9.09 -1.12 10.46
CA VAL A 291 10.03 -2.21 10.21
C VAL A 291 9.32 -3.35 9.51
N THR A 292 9.69 -3.56 8.25
CA THR A 292 9.18 -4.58 7.34
C THR A 292 10.35 -5.29 6.66
N GLY A 293 10.07 -6.45 6.06
CA GLY A 293 11.04 -7.25 5.33
C GLY A 293 10.89 -8.74 5.64
N LEU A 294 11.22 -9.58 4.68
CA LEU A 294 11.05 -11.03 4.82
C LEU A 294 12.03 -11.66 5.83
N GLU A 295 13.24 -11.10 5.95
CA GLU A 295 14.31 -11.60 6.83
C GLU A 295 14.79 -10.55 7.85
N GLY A 296 14.05 -9.44 7.97
CA GLY A 296 14.45 -8.26 8.73
C GLY A 296 15.32 -7.32 7.90
N PRO A 297 15.18 -5.99 8.06
CA PRO A 297 16.01 -5.04 7.33
C PRO A 297 17.40 -4.90 7.97
N GLU A 298 18.43 -4.68 7.15
CA GLU A 298 19.81 -4.42 7.62
C GLU A 298 19.98 -3.03 8.23
N MET A 299 19.09 -2.09 7.87
CA MET A 299 19.06 -0.71 8.34
C MET A 299 17.63 -0.28 8.64
N ILE A 300 17.44 0.42 9.75
CA ILE A 300 16.20 1.12 10.11
C ILE A 300 16.54 2.60 10.29
N SER A 301 15.86 3.48 9.55
CA SER A 301 15.86 4.91 9.89
C SER A 301 14.84 5.17 10.99
N THR A 302 15.20 5.99 11.99
CA THR A 302 14.25 6.42 13.03
C THR A 302 13.53 7.71 12.64
N ALA A 303 13.75 8.19 11.42
CA ALA A 303 13.23 9.45 10.88
C ALA A 303 12.84 9.31 9.41
N CYS A 304 11.91 10.14 8.95
CA CYS A 304 11.26 9.94 7.66
C CYS A 304 11.96 10.58 6.47
N ALA A 305 12.85 11.57 6.68
CA ALA A 305 13.29 12.45 5.58
C ALA A 305 14.80 12.69 5.50
N ASP A 306 15.52 12.68 6.61
CA ASP A 306 16.89 13.22 6.65
C ASP A 306 17.96 12.20 7.03
N ASN A 307 17.57 10.98 7.46
CA ASN A 307 18.46 9.93 7.96
C ASN A 307 19.54 10.46 8.90
N ASN A 308 19.23 11.49 9.70
CA ASN A 308 20.14 12.02 10.70
C ASN A 308 20.21 11.12 11.95
N TYR A 309 19.34 10.12 12.01
CA TYR A 309 19.35 9.07 13.01
C TYR A 309 18.85 7.77 12.40
N TYR A 310 19.71 6.77 12.36
CA TYR A 310 19.40 5.42 11.89
C TYR A 310 20.21 4.39 12.67
N VAL A 311 19.79 3.14 12.54
CA VAL A 311 20.51 1.98 13.06
C VAL A 311 20.80 1.07 11.87
N GLU A 312 22.04 0.62 11.74
CA GLU A 312 22.49 -0.27 10.66
C GLU A 312 23.29 -1.45 11.21
N ASP A 313 23.75 -2.31 10.31
CA ASP A 313 24.42 -3.59 10.62
C ASP A 313 23.57 -4.45 11.55
N LEU A 314 22.25 -4.46 11.30
CA LEU A 314 21.29 -5.17 12.13
C LEU A 314 21.37 -6.68 11.91
N GLU A 315 21.79 -7.40 12.94
CA GLU A 315 21.79 -8.87 12.99
C GLU A 315 20.59 -9.35 13.80
N TRP A 316 19.57 -9.89 13.12
CA TRP A 316 18.30 -10.28 13.73
C TRP A 316 18.30 -11.68 14.35
N GLU A 317 17.62 -11.80 15.48
CA GLU A 317 17.18 -13.04 16.09
C GLU A 317 15.65 -13.03 16.23
N ASN A 318 15.02 -14.18 16.01
CA ASN A 318 13.56 -14.37 16.15
C ASN A 318 12.74 -13.42 15.26
N TRP A 319 13.26 -13.03 14.10
CA TRP A 319 12.49 -12.26 13.12
C TRP A 319 11.17 -12.95 12.80
N GLY A 320 10.07 -12.19 12.73
CA GLY A 320 8.74 -12.74 12.49
C GLY A 320 7.97 -13.16 13.76
N ALA A 321 8.66 -13.38 14.90
CA ALA A 321 8.00 -13.77 16.15
C ALA A 321 7.33 -12.57 16.86
N ASP A 322 6.58 -12.82 17.94
CA ASP A 322 5.95 -11.77 18.76
C ASP A 322 6.96 -10.74 19.29
N THR A 323 8.21 -11.16 19.45
CA THR A 323 9.35 -10.29 19.75
C THR A 323 10.52 -10.69 18.87
N ALA A 324 11.11 -9.70 18.19
CA ALA A 324 12.37 -9.84 17.46
C ALA A 324 13.43 -8.97 18.10
N THR A 325 14.67 -9.43 18.13
CA THR A 325 15.80 -8.69 18.70
C THR A 325 16.92 -8.58 17.70
N ALA A 326 17.68 -7.50 17.73
CA ALA A 326 18.88 -7.36 16.92
C ALA A 326 20.01 -6.69 17.69
N THR A 327 21.24 -6.94 17.27
CA THR A 327 22.38 -6.08 17.57
C THR A 327 22.72 -5.24 16.35
N GLY A 328 23.26 -4.05 16.56
CA GLY A 328 23.71 -3.20 15.46
C GLY A 328 24.40 -1.93 15.96
N THR A 329 24.53 -0.95 15.07
CA THR A 329 25.17 0.34 15.36
C THR A 329 24.19 1.47 15.08
N ALA A 330 23.91 2.29 16.11
CA ALA A 330 23.17 3.54 15.93
C ALA A 330 24.12 4.64 15.45
N TRP A 331 23.71 5.35 14.39
CA TRP A 331 24.39 6.51 13.82
C TRP A 331 23.54 7.73 14.05
N ILE A 332 24.06 8.70 14.81
CA ILE A 332 23.34 9.91 15.19
C ILE A 332 24.15 11.12 14.80
N ASN A 333 23.59 11.96 13.93
CA ASN A 333 24.15 13.25 13.57
C ASN A 333 24.00 14.23 14.74
N ASN A 334 25.09 14.88 15.14
CA ASN A 334 25.05 15.90 16.19
C ASN A 334 24.35 17.20 15.75
N CYS A 335 24.15 17.40 14.44
CA CYS A 335 23.51 18.57 13.84
C CYS A 335 24.05 19.92 14.33
N ASP A 336 25.35 20.01 14.62
CA ASP A 336 25.99 21.24 15.12
C ASP A 336 27.00 21.79 14.09
N PRO A 337 26.80 23.02 13.53
CA PRO A 337 25.72 23.98 13.81
C PRO A 337 24.41 23.70 13.08
N LEU A 338 24.45 22.88 12.02
CA LEU A 338 23.33 22.49 11.18
C LEU A 338 23.53 21.05 10.72
N CYS A 339 22.46 20.28 10.49
CA CYS A 339 22.57 18.85 10.14
C CYS A 339 23.36 18.57 8.85
N ALA A 340 23.34 19.46 7.87
CA ALA A 340 24.11 19.30 6.63
C ALA A 340 25.63 19.33 6.85
N ASP A 341 26.09 19.96 7.94
CA ASP A 341 27.51 20.14 8.29
C ASP A 341 27.90 19.35 9.55
N GLY A 342 26.95 18.62 10.15
CA GLY A 342 27.16 17.90 11.40
C GLY A 342 28.00 16.62 11.24
N GLU A 343 28.42 16.06 12.38
CA GLU A 343 29.18 14.82 12.43
C GLU A 343 28.34 13.69 13.06
N PHE A 344 28.45 12.49 12.50
CA PHE A 344 27.80 11.31 13.06
C PHE A 344 28.63 10.72 14.19
N ALA A 345 28.00 10.51 15.33
CA ALA A 345 28.49 9.66 16.41
C ALA A 345 27.88 8.26 16.29
N THR A 346 28.68 7.23 16.59
CA THR A 346 28.26 5.84 16.53
C THR A 346 28.19 5.21 17.91
N PHE A 347 27.19 4.34 18.10
CA PHE A 347 26.98 3.64 19.36
C PHE A 347 26.56 2.19 19.11
N PRO A 348 27.17 1.20 19.77
CA PRO A 348 26.65 -0.15 19.74
C PRO A 348 25.30 -0.20 20.47
N VAL A 349 24.31 -0.84 19.86
CA VAL A 349 22.95 -0.94 20.40
C VAL A 349 22.42 -2.37 20.42
N ARG A 350 21.45 -2.61 21.30
CA ARG A 350 20.50 -3.72 21.16
C ARG A 350 19.14 -3.14 20.83
N LEU A 351 18.49 -3.75 19.85
CA LEU A 351 17.18 -3.36 19.36
C LEU A 351 16.19 -4.46 19.73
N THR A 352 15.04 -4.09 20.28
CA THR A 352 13.90 -5.00 20.47
C THR A 352 12.68 -4.47 19.76
N LEU A 353 12.05 -5.29 18.92
CA LEU A 353 10.75 -5.04 18.33
C LEU A 353 9.71 -5.94 18.97
N ASP A 354 8.58 -5.37 19.38
CA ASP A 354 7.44 -6.12 19.91
C ASP A 354 6.12 -5.41 19.59
N ASN A 355 5.03 -5.85 20.25
CA ASN A 355 3.67 -5.34 20.04
C ASN A 355 3.25 -5.43 18.57
N ARG A 356 3.10 -6.66 18.05
CA ARG A 356 2.60 -6.86 16.68
C ARG A 356 1.14 -6.43 16.56
N GLU A 357 0.87 -5.55 15.61
CA GLU A 357 -0.45 -5.05 15.26
C GLU A 357 -0.85 -5.50 13.86
N GLU A 358 -2.14 -5.72 13.65
CA GLU A 358 -2.67 -6.07 12.33
C GLU A 358 -2.88 -4.80 11.50
N CYS A 359 -2.18 -4.70 10.37
CA CYS A 359 -2.33 -3.63 9.39
C CYS A 359 -2.87 -4.24 8.09
N GLY A 360 -3.97 -3.74 7.56
CA GLY A 360 -4.49 -4.19 6.26
C GLY A 360 -4.80 -5.70 6.20
N TYR A 361 -4.48 -6.33 5.06
CA TYR A 361 -4.74 -7.75 4.84
C TYR A 361 -3.54 -8.59 5.29
N ASN A 362 -3.73 -9.42 6.32
CA ASN A 362 -2.73 -10.38 6.85
C ASN A 362 -1.37 -9.79 7.29
N ALA A 363 -1.15 -8.48 7.23
CA ALA A 363 0.11 -7.91 7.68
C ALA A 363 0.10 -7.78 9.21
N ARG A 364 1.13 -8.32 9.85
CA ARG A 364 1.41 -8.14 11.27
C ARG A 364 2.72 -7.39 11.43
N ILE A 365 2.63 -6.12 11.81
CA ILE A 365 3.77 -5.20 11.88
C ILE A 365 4.06 -4.89 13.34
N TYR A 366 5.33 -4.81 13.72
CA TYR A 366 5.72 -4.35 15.05
C TYR A 366 5.36 -2.89 15.24
N SER A 367 4.73 -2.54 16.37
CA SER A 367 4.35 -1.16 16.67
C SER A 367 5.26 -0.47 17.69
N ARG A 368 6.19 -1.20 18.31
CA ARG A 368 7.17 -0.64 19.24
C ARG A 368 8.58 -1.10 18.93
N MET A 369 9.51 -0.13 18.94
CA MET A 369 10.94 -0.35 18.86
C MET A 369 11.64 0.24 20.09
N LEU A 370 12.42 -0.60 20.78
CA LEU A 370 13.25 -0.21 21.92
C LEU A 370 14.72 -0.26 21.50
N LEU A 371 15.44 0.85 21.67
CA LEU A 371 16.88 0.94 21.48
C LEU A 371 17.58 1.05 22.83
N GLU A 372 18.33 0.02 23.19
CA GLU A 372 19.18 -0.01 24.37
C GLU A 372 20.63 0.31 24.00
N TYR A 373 21.25 1.18 24.78
CA TYR A 373 22.65 1.60 24.64
C TYR A 373 23.47 1.02 25.80
N PRO A 374 24.08 -0.17 25.66
CA PRO A 374 24.69 -0.87 26.79
C PRO A 374 25.80 -0.08 27.48
N GLU A 375 26.51 0.78 26.73
CA GLU A 375 27.57 1.64 27.24
C GLU A 375 27.05 2.97 27.80
N ASN A 376 25.82 3.37 27.45
CA ASN A 376 25.18 4.60 27.90
C ASN A 376 23.68 4.39 28.24
N PRO A 377 23.33 3.62 29.29
CA PRO A 377 21.94 3.20 29.54
C PRO A 377 20.95 4.34 29.77
N ASP A 378 21.41 5.52 30.21
CA ASP A 378 20.59 6.72 30.37
C ASP A 378 20.03 7.24 29.03
N ARG A 379 20.56 6.72 27.90
CA ARG A 379 20.15 7.05 26.54
C ARG A 379 19.19 6.01 25.93
N ASN A 380 18.68 5.04 26.70
CA ASN A 380 17.72 4.10 26.15
C ASN A 380 16.48 4.84 25.61
N GLU A 381 16.04 4.47 24.41
CA GLU A 381 15.00 5.18 23.66
C GLU A 381 13.89 4.20 23.24
N GLU A 382 12.65 4.71 23.18
CA GLU A 382 11.48 3.98 22.71
C GLU A 382 10.83 4.76 21.57
N PHE A 383 10.52 4.06 20.48
CA PHE A 383 9.87 4.60 19.29
C PHE A 383 8.55 3.89 19.07
N SER A 384 7.51 4.67 18.82
CA SER A 384 6.28 4.18 18.21
C SER A 384 6.51 4.09 16.70
N ILE A 385 6.27 2.92 16.14
CA ILE A 385 6.46 2.61 14.72
C ILE A 385 5.21 1.87 14.20
N GLY A 386 5.17 1.52 12.92
CA GLY A 386 4.24 0.50 12.42
C GLY A 386 3.23 1.01 11.39
N CYS A 387 1.94 0.69 11.57
CA CYS A 387 0.91 1.05 10.58
C CYS A 387 0.79 2.58 10.46
N ALA A 388 0.53 3.08 9.25
CA ALA A 388 0.24 4.50 9.08
C ALA A 388 -1.02 4.89 9.86
N GLN A 389 -0.93 5.97 10.62
CA GLN A 389 -2.07 6.57 11.30
C GLN A 389 -2.42 7.88 10.57
N PRO A 390 -3.72 8.24 10.48
CA PRO A 390 -4.10 9.56 9.98
C PRO A 390 -3.40 10.64 10.80
N THR A 391 -2.71 11.56 10.15
CA THR A 391 -2.10 12.69 10.87
C THR A 391 -3.20 13.47 11.58
N GLU A 392 -3.19 13.52 12.93
CA GLU A 392 -4.05 14.45 13.64
C GLU A 392 -3.71 15.87 13.17
N PRO A 393 -4.70 16.71 12.81
CA PRO A 393 -4.42 18.08 12.46
C PRO A 393 -3.75 18.76 13.67
N ALA A 394 -2.54 19.27 13.48
CA ALA A 394 -1.84 20.04 14.49
C ALA A 394 -2.76 21.14 15.03
N HIS A 395 -3.10 21.05 16.32
CA HIS A 395 -4.02 21.96 17.01
C HIS A 395 -3.40 23.33 17.31
#